data_AF-I4FZK5-F1
#
_entry.id   AF-I4FZK5-F1
#
_cell.length_a   1.000
_cell.length_b   1.000
_cell.length_c   1.000
_cell.angle_alpha   90.00
_cell.angle_beta   90.00
_cell.angle_gamma   90.00
#
_symmetry.space_group_name_H-M   'P 1'
#
loop_
_entity.id
_entity.type
_entity.pdbx_description
1 polymer ?
#
loop_
_entity_poly.entity_id
_entity_poly.type
_entity_poly.pdbx_seq_one_letter_code
_entity_poly.pdbx_strand_id
1 'polypeptide(L)'
;MPPYRTIPSNEEPIFYTVLTQIVQDVAVALHQPPEKISVEMVFRSLYYVAKAFSRGENPDVISYLAERAHLFGLIKAERQRHREKEALHRQIWEPLPLS
;
A
#
# COMPACT_ATOMS: atom_id res chain seq x y z
N MET A 1 8.71 -29.82 -29.25
CA MET A 1 8.54 -28.71 -28.29
C MET A 1 7.28 -29.01 -27.49
N PRO A 2 7.37 -29.40 -26.21
CA PRO A 2 6.18 -29.75 -25.44
C PRO A 2 5.38 -28.47 -25.12
N PRO A 3 4.04 -28.53 -25.09
CA PRO A 3 3.22 -27.37 -24.76
C PRO A 3 3.44 -27.01 -23.28
N TYR A 4 3.62 -25.71 -23.01
CA TYR A 4 3.62 -25.17 -21.65
C TYR A 4 2.29 -25.56 -21.00
N ARG A 5 2.34 -26.58 -20.14
CA ARG A 5 1.24 -26.97 -19.28
C ARG A 5 0.89 -25.76 -18.41
N THR A 6 -0.26 -25.16 -18.64
CA THR A 6 -0.86 -24.18 -17.74
C THR A 6 -1.21 -24.90 -16.44
N ILE A 7 -0.35 -24.75 -15.43
CA ILE A 7 -0.66 -25.12 -14.05
C ILE A 7 -1.64 -24.05 -13.54
N PRO A 8 -2.80 -24.39 -12.97
CA PRO A 8 -3.60 -23.42 -12.25
C PRO A 8 -2.83 -23.03 -10.98
N SER A 9 -2.07 -21.94 -11.03
CA SER A 9 -1.27 -21.46 -9.91
C SER A 9 -2.15 -20.63 -8.97
N ASN A 10 -2.94 -21.31 -8.15
CA ASN A 10 -3.69 -20.67 -7.06
C ASN A 10 -2.84 -20.55 -5.78
N GLU A 11 -1.53 -20.75 -5.89
CA GLU A 11 -0.57 -20.54 -4.81
C GLU A 11 0.05 -19.16 -5.00
N GLU A 12 -0.57 -18.12 -4.42
CA GLU A 12 0.15 -16.87 -4.27
C GLU A 12 1.44 -17.15 -3.47
N PRO A 13 2.58 -16.55 -3.83
CA PRO A 13 3.81 -16.70 -3.05
C PRO A 13 3.52 -16.31 -1.60
N ILE A 14 3.83 -17.17 -0.63
CA ILE A 14 3.60 -16.95 0.82
C ILE A 14 4.04 -15.54 1.24
N PHE A 15 5.14 -15.06 0.67
CA PHE A 15 5.65 -13.72 0.87
C PHE A 15 4.64 -12.61 0.55
N TYR A 16 3.98 -12.68 -0.60
CA TYR A 16 3.01 -11.67 -1.03
C TYR A 16 1.75 -11.67 -0.16
N THR A 17 1.30 -12.85 0.26
CA THR A 17 0.18 -13.00 1.20
C THR A 17 0.52 -12.36 2.55
N VAL A 18 1.71 -12.64 3.10
CA VAL A 18 2.17 -12.02 4.36
C VAL A 18 2.32 -10.52 4.22
N LEU A 19 2.91 -10.03 3.13
CA LEU A 19 3.05 -8.59 2.89
C LEU A 19 1.68 -7.90 2.80
N THR A 20 0.72 -8.53 2.13
CA THR A 20 -0.65 -8.01 2.02
C THR A 20 -1.35 -7.98 3.38
N GLN A 21 -1.14 -9.01 4.21
CA GLN A 21 -1.67 -9.01 5.58
C GLN A 21 -1.09 -7.85 6.41
N ILE A 22 0.23 -7.63 6.36
CA ILE A 22 0.87 -6.49 7.05
C ILE A 22 0.28 -5.16 6.57
N VAL A 23 0.05 -5.00 5.26
CA VAL A 23 -0.57 -3.79 4.70
C VAL A 23 -1.98 -3.58 5.25
N GLN A 24 -2.79 -4.63 5.35
CA GLN A 24 -4.15 -4.57 5.91
C GLN A 24 -4.10 -4.20 7.40
N ASP A 25 -3.23 -4.82 8.18
CA ASP A 25 -3.13 -4.57 9.61
C ASP A 25 -2.61 -3.16 9.92
N VAL A 26 -1.63 -2.67 9.13
CA VAL A 26 -1.17 -1.27 9.20
C VAL A 26 -2.30 -0.30 8.82
N ALA A 27 -3.13 -0.63 7.83
CA ALA A 27 -4.27 0.20 7.46
C ALA A 27 -5.27 0.32 8.61
N VAL A 28 -5.57 -0.79 9.30
CA VAL A 28 -6.41 -0.82 10.50
C VAL A 28 -5.80 0.04 11.62
N ALA A 29 -4.50 -0.13 11.91
CA ALA A 29 -3.80 0.63 12.93
C ALA A 29 -3.75 2.15 12.65
N LEU A 30 -3.73 2.54 11.37
CA LEU A 30 -3.73 3.94 10.94
C LEU A 30 -5.13 4.53 10.71
N HIS A 31 -6.18 3.73 10.88
CA HIS A 31 -7.56 4.10 10.53
C HIS A 31 -7.69 4.63 9.08
N GLN A 32 -6.98 3.98 8.15
CA GLN A 32 -7.01 4.32 6.73
C GLN A 32 -7.58 3.15 5.91
N PRO A 33 -8.22 3.42 4.77
CA PRO A 33 -8.54 2.37 3.82
C PRO A 33 -7.25 1.74 3.26
N PRO A 34 -7.18 0.40 3.07
CA PRO A 34 -5.98 -0.30 2.59
C PRO A 34 -5.41 0.26 1.28
N GLU A 35 -6.26 0.77 0.39
CA GLU A 35 -5.87 1.33 -0.90
C GLU A 35 -4.99 2.59 -0.76
N LYS A 36 -5.10 3.28 0.37
CA LYS A 36 -4.25 4.43 0.73
C LYS A 36 -2.89 4.02 1.29
N ILE A 37 -2.68 2.76 1.64
CA ILE A 37 -1.37 2.27 2.11
C ILE A 37 -0.50 1.87 0.92
N SER A 38 0.75 2.31 0.91
CA SER A 38 1.72 1.97 -0.12
C SER A 38 2.41 0.65 0.21
N VAL A 39 2.06 -0.41 -0.52
CA VAL A 39 2.68 -1.75 -0.41
C VAL A 39 4.20 -1.67 -0.57
N GLU A 40 4.69 -0.89 -1.53
CA GLU A 40 6.13 -0.69 -1.75
C GLU A 40 6.82 -0.08 -0.54
N MET A 41 6.21 0.95 0.07
CA MET A 41 6.82 1.61 1.22
C MET A 41 6.76 0.75 2.48
N VAL A 42 5.67 -0.02 2.66
CA VAL A 42 5.61 -1.06 3.70
C VAL A 42 6.76 -2.04 3.51
N PHE A 43 6.93 -2.61 2.32
CA PHE A 43 8.04 -3.53 2.05
C PHE A 43 9.42 -2.91 2.32
N ARG A 44 9.69 -1.71 1.81
CA ARG A 44 10.96 -1.00 2.05
C ARG A 44 11.19 -0.74 3.54
N SER A 45 10.14 -0.44 4.29
CA SER A 45 10.23 -0.14 5.73
C SER A 45 10.52 -1.37 6.60
N LEU A 46 10.23 -2.59 6.12
CA LEU A 46 10.60 -3.84 6.82
C LEU A 46 12.11 -3.97 7.05
N TYR A 47 12.94 -3.31 6.22
CA TYR A 47 14.38 -3.21 6.48
C TYR A 47 14.68 -2.59 7.86
N TYR A 48 13.97 -1.53 8.25
CA TYR A 48 14.18 -0.86 9.52
C TYR A 48 13.69 -1.68 10.70
N VAL A 49 12.59 -2.43 10.51
CA VAL A 49 12.11 -3.42 11.47
C VAL A 49 13.18 -4.47 11.70
N ALA A 50 13.68 -5.11 10.64
CA ALA A 50 14.74 -6.12 10.73
C ALA A 50 16.03 -5.57 11.40
N LYS A 51 16.36 -4.31 11.14
CA LYS A 51 17.49 -3.62 11.79
C LYS A 51 17.25 -3.36 13.29
N ALA A 52 16.02 -3.11 13.72
CA ALA A 52 15.67 -3.00 15.14
C ALA A 52 15.76 -4.36 15.84
N PHE A 53 15.29 -5.43 15.18
CA PHE A 53 15.47 -6.81 15.64
C PHE A 53 16.94 -7.16 15.86
N SER A 54 17.82 -6.84 14.90
CA SER A 54 19.26 -7.13 15.04
C SER A 54 19.96 -6.33 16.15
N ARG A 55 19.33 -5.27 16.65
CA ARG A 55 19.78 -4.48 17.81
C ARG A 55 19.20 -4.97 19.14
N GLY A 56 18.32 -5.98 19.12
CA GLY A 56 17.67 -6.52 20.31
C GLY A 56 16.42 -5.75 20.75
N GLU A 57 15.94 -4.77 19.95
CA GLU A 57 14.76 -3.96 20.28
C GLU A 57 13.45 -4.76 20.13
N ASN A 58 13.44 -5.79 19.26
CA ASN A 58 12.32 -6.71 19.01
C ASN A 58 10.94 -6.01 18.99
N PRO A 59 10.73 -5.01 18.10
CA PRO A 59 9.49 -4.26 18.07
C PRO A 59 8.34 -5.08 17.47
N ASP A 60 7.13 -4.80 17.93
CA ASP A 60 5.93 -5.22 17.20
C ASP A 60 5.91 -4.55 15.81
N VAL A 61 5.79 -5.37 14.76
CA VAL A 61 5.94 -4.92 13.37
C VAL A 61 4.88 -3.88 13.02
N ILE A 62 3.62 -4.15 13.36
CA ILE A 62 2.50 -3.28 12.98
C ILE A 62 2.59 -1.94 13.69
N SER A 63 2.82 -1.95 15.01
CA SER A 63 2.99 -0.73 15.82
C SER A 63 4.19 0.09 15.34
N TYR A 64 5.33 -0.56 15.07
CA TYR A 64 6.54 0.12 14.59
C TYR A 64 6.30 0.89 13.29
N LEU A 65 5.60 0.26 12.35
CA LEU A 65 5.26 0.84 11.06
C LEU A 65 4.22 1.96 11.19
N ALA A 66 3.17 1.76 11.99
CA ALA A 66 2.10 2.73 12.18
C ALA A 66 2.61 4.02 12.85
N GLU A 67 3.39 3.91 13.93
CA GLU A 67 3.98 5.06 14.63
C GLU A 67 4.90 5.90 13.72
N ARG A 68 5.53 5.26 12.73
CA ARG A 68 6.49 5.87 11.81
C ARG A 68 5.90 6.07 10.42
N ALA A 69 4.58 5.96 10.26
CA ALA A 69 3.93 5.95 8.96
C ALA A 69 4.21 7.21 8.13
N HIS A 70 4.29 8.37 8.78
CA HIS A 70 4.67 9.63 8.13
C HIS A 70 6.14 9.63 7.69
N LEU A 71 7.06 9.17 8.55
CA LEU A 71 8.49 9.10 8.26
C LEU A 71 8.78 8.14 7.08
N PHE A 72 8.07 7.02 7.03
CA PHE A 72 8.22 6.02 5.98
C PHE A 72 7.34 6.30 4.75
N GLY A 73 6.52 7.35 4.74
CA GLY A 73 5.63 7.65 3.62
C GLY A 73 4.64 6.52 3.31
N LEU A 74 4.13 5.83 4.34
CA LEU A 74 3.25 4.67 4.16
C LEU A 74 1.88 5.07 3.59
N ILE A 75 1.38 6.25 3.96
CA ILE A 75 0.10 6.76 3.45
C ILE A 75 0.37 7.49 2.13
N LYS A 76 -0.25 7.01 1.05
CA LYS A 76 -0.21 7.68 -0.26
C LYS A 76 -0.79 9.07 -0.11
N ALA A 77 0.03 10.09 -0.39
CA ALA A 77 -0.44 11.47 -0.44
C ALA A 77 -1.45 11.62 -1.59
N GLU A 78 -2.63 12.15 -1.28
CA GLU A 78 -3.58 12.58 -2.31
C GLU A 78 -2.96 13.79 -3.02
N ARG A 79 -2.34 13.56 -4.18
CA ARG A 79 -1.68 14.66 -4.92
C ARG A 79 -2.76 15.65 -5.33
N GLN A 80 -2.63 16.89 -4.85
CA GLN A 80 -3.46 18.03 -5.24
C GLN A 80 -3.65 18.13 -6.77
N ARG A 81 -2.58 17.80 -7.52
CA ARG A 81 -2.59 17.74 -8.99
C ARG A 81 -3.56 16.72 -9.59
N HIS A 82 -3.86 15.62 -8.89
CA HIS A 82 -4.84 14.63 -9.34
C HIS A 82 -6.26 15.18 -9.16
N ARG A 83 -6.54 15.80 -8.01
CA ARG A 83 -7.81 16.50 -7.75
C ARG A 83 -8.04 17.63 -8.75
N GLU A 84 -7.02 18.43 -9.04
CA GLU A 84 -7.07 19.50 -10.04
C GLU A 84 -7.32 18.96 -11.45
N LYS A 85 -6.67 17.85 -11.82
CA LYS A 85 -6.88 17.19 -13.13
C LYS A 85 -8.29 16.61 -13.26
N GLU A 86 -8.82 16.00 -12.20
CA GLU A 86 -10.20 15.47 -12.18
C GLU A 86 -11.24 16.60 -12.19
N ALA A 87 -10.99 17.70 -11.48
CA ALA A 87 -11.84 18.88 -11.51
C ALA A 87 -11.85 19.53 -12.90
N LEU A 88 -10.68 19.67 -13.53
CA LEU A 88 -10.56 20.17 -14.90
C LEU A 88 -11.23 19.24 -15.91
N HIS A 89 -11.08 17.92 -15.75
CA HIS A 89 -11.75 16.95 -16.62
C HIS A 89 -13.28 17.06 -16.54
N ARG A 90 -13.84 17.22 -15.33
CA ARG A 90 -15.27 17.48 -15.13
C ARG A 90 -15.70 18.79 -15.81
N GLN A 91 -14.97 19.87 -15.61
CA GLN A 91 -15.29 21.16 -16.25
C GLN A 91 -15.30 21.09 -17.78
N ILE A 92 -14.46 20.27 -18.40
CA ILE A 92 -14.34 20.19 -19.87
C ILE A 92 -15.36 19.21 -20.47
N TRP A 93 -15.63 18.09 -19.81
CA TRP A 93 -16.33 16.96 -20.43
C TRP A 93 -17.69 16.60 -19.81
N GLU A 94 -18.09 17.27 -18.72
CA GLU A 94 -19.40 17.03 -18.11
C GLU A 94 -20.48 17.77 -18.94
N PRO A 95 -21.51 17.05 -19.45
CA PRO A 95 -22.51 17.67 -20.31
C PRO A 95 -23.27 18.73 -19.52
N LEU A 96 -23.34 19.95 -20.07
CA LEU A 96 -24.17 21.04 -19.54
C LEU A 96 -25.59 20.49 -19.30
N PRO A 97 -26.20 20.74 -18.12
CA PRO A 97 -27.54 20.28 -17.85
C PRO A 97 -28.48 20.86 -18.91
N LEU A 98 -29.13 19.97 -19.66
CA LEU A 98 -30.18 20.33 -20.60
C LEU A 98 -31.37 20.82 -19.76
N SER A 99 -31.53 22.14 -19.67
CA SER A 99 -32.70 22.83 -19.10
C SER A 99 -33.89 22.75 -20.03
#